data_AF-A0A6G0HX48-F1
#
_entry.id   AF-A0A6G0HX48-F1
#
_cell.length_a   1.000
_cell.length_b   1.000
_cell.length_c   1.000
_cell.angle_alpha   90.00
_cell.angle_beta   90.00
_cell.angle_gamma   90.00
#
_symmetry.space_group_name_H-M   'P 1'
#
loop_
_entity.id
_entity.type
_entity.pdbx_description
1 polymer ?
#
loop_
_entity_poly.entity_id
_entity_poly.type
_entity_poly.pdbx_seq_one_letter_code
_entity_poly.pdbx_strand_id
1 'polypeptide(L)'
;MKLLSVIVVLVLLAPVLTSCKKLVQPKDCSDIHHQVKTRRSGVYTIYPLGKTSAVQVFQRRMDGTLNFYRPWHQYKMGFGRAAGEYWLGDSMKVHNKMKFSTFDKDQDTWSDNCARRFLGAFWYQSCHHANPNGVYLWGAENKHHAMGVLWYHYKGHNYSLKSISMKIRPVK
;
A
#
# COMPACT_ATOMS: atom_id res chain seq x y z
N MET A 1 14.05 58.65 -26.72
CA MET A 1 12.96 57.69 -26.99
C MET A 1 13.41 56.23 -27.06
N LYS A 2 14.51 55.89 -27.75
CA LYS A 2 15.00 54.50 -27.85
C LYS A 2 15.38 53.86 -26.50
N LEU A 3 16.02 54.62 -25.60
CA LEU A 3 16.46 54.12 -24.28
C LEU A 3 15.29 53.82 -23.32
N LEU A 4 14.26 54.68 -23.28
CA LEU A 4 13.05 54.42 -22.49
C LEU A 4 12.33 53.16 -22.98
N SER A 5 12.29 52.93 -24.29
CA SER A 5 11.68 51.73 -24.86
C SER A 5 12.34 50.44 -24.38
N VAL A 6 13.68 50.43 -24.26
CA VAL A 6 14.44 49.26 -23.79
C VAL A 6 14.21 49.00 -22.31
N ILE A 7 14.18 50.05 -21.48
CA ILE A 7 13.92 49.92 -20.04
C ILE A 7 12.50 49.40 -19.78
N VAL A 8 11.51 49.89 -20.52
CA VAL A 8 10.12 49.40 -20.42
C VAL A 8 10.02 47.92 -20.78
N VAL A 9 10.71 47.48 -21.85
CA VAL A 9 10.74 46.06 -22.23
C VAL A 9 11.41 45.19 -21.15
N LEU A 10 12.52 45.65 -20.55
CA LEU A 10 13.20 44.93 -19.47
C LEU A 10 12.34 44.82 -18.20
N VAL A 11 11.63 45.89 -17.82
CA VAL A 11 10.71 45.90 -16.67
C VAL A 11 9.50 45.00 -16.91
N LEU A 12 8.97 44.96 -18.14
CA LEU A 12 7.86 44.08 -18.51
C LEU A 12 8.27 42.59 -18.59
N LEU A 13 9.53 42.30 -18.88
CA LEU A 13 10.08 40.92 -18.91
C LEU A 13 10.59 40.44 -17.54
N ALA A 14 10.83 41.34 -16.58
CA ALA A 14 11.30 41.00 -15.24
C ALA A 14 10.43 39.95 -14.51
N PRO A 15 9.07 40.01 -14.55
CA PRO A 15 8.22 39.00 -13.90
C PRO A 15 8.40 37.59 -14.49
N VAL A 16 8.68 37.51 -15.80
CA VAL A 16 8.90 36.26 -16.53
C VAL A 16 10.25 35.64 -16.15
N LEU A 17 11.28 36.48 -15.96
CA LEU A 17 12.62 36.05 -15.55
C LEU A 17 12.71 35.70 -14.05
N THR A 18 11.84 36.24 -13.20
CA THR A 18 11.83 35.95 -11.76
C THR A 18 11.00 34.72 -11.35
N SER A 19 10.24 34.11 -12.25
CA SER A 19 9.41 32.94 -11.93
C SER A 19 10.21 31.63 -11.97
N CYS A 20 11.27 31.53 -11.17
CA CYS A 20 11.95 30.27 -10.88
C CYS A 20 11.20 29.54 -9.76
N LYS A 21 10.01 28.98 -10.06
CA LYS A 21 9.34 28.10 -9.11
C LYS A 21 10.14 26.80 -9.04
N LYS A 22 10.75 26.52 -7.89
CA LYS A 22 11.31 25.20 -7.59
C LYS A 22 10.25 24.15 -7.91
N LEU A 23 10.50 23.27 -8.88
CA LEU A 23 9.62 22.16 -9.18
C LEU A 23 9.70 21.19 -7.99
N VAL A 24 8.77 21.30 -7.05
CA VAL A 24 8.71 20.39 -5.89
C VAL A 24 8.15 19.06 -6.37
N GLN A 25 9.04 18.10 -6.61
CA GLN A 25 8.66 16.75 -6.98
C GLN A 25 7.86 16.08 -5.86
N PRO A 26 6.70 15.45 -6.17
CA PRO A 26 5.89 14.81 -5.15
C PRO A 26 6.57 13.54 -4.63
N LYS A 27 6.66 13.37 -3.32
CA LYS A 27 7.29 12.20 -2.70
C LYS A 27 6.32 11.04 -2.52
N ASP A 28 5.04 11.37 -2.38
CA ASP A 28 3.94 10.42 -2.19
C ASP A 28 2.62 10.94 -2.78
N CYS A 29 1.56 10.14 -2.65
CA CYS A 29 0.21 10.51 -3.11
C CYS A 29 -0.40 11.70 -2.35
N SER A 30 0.06 11.97 -1.12
CA SER A 30 -0.39 13.14 -0.34
C SER A 30 0.11 14.42 -0.99
N ASP A 31 1.38 14.45 -1.41
CA ASP A 31 1.96 15.60 -2.12
C ASP A 31 1.22 15.86 -3.44
N ILE A 32 0.93 14.81 -4.23
CA ILE A 32 0.15 14.93 -5.47
C ILE A 32 -1.24 15.52 -5.20
N HIS A 33 -1.91 15.02 -4.17
CA HIS A 33 -3.25 15.48 -3.80
C HIS A 33 -3.24 16.97 -3.44
N HIS A 34 -2.22 17.45 -2.74
CA HIS A 34 -2.08 18.87 -2.37
C HIS A 34 -1.71 19.76 -3.57
N GLN A 35 -0.86 19.28 -4.49
CA GLN A 35 -0.39 20.06 -5.64
C GLN A 35 -1.45 20.22 -6.72
N VAL A 36 -2.07 19.12 -7.15
CA VAL A 36 -2.96 19.10 -8.31
C VAL A 36 -4.42 19.38 -7.91
N LYS A 37 -4.73 19.34 -6.60
CA LYS A 37 -6.11 19.44 -6.04
C LYS A 37 -7.12 18.48 -6.71
N THR A 38 -6.62 17.44 -7.38
CA THR A 38 -7.46 16.44 -8.05
C THR A 38 -7.84 15.34 -7.06
N ARG A 39 -9.10 14.91 -7.14
CA ARG A 39 -9.63 13.76 -6.38
C ARG A 39 -9.65 12.46 -7.19
N ARG A 40 -9.14 12.48 -8.43
CA ARG A 40 -9.14 11.28 -9.29
C ARG A 40 -8.04 10.32 -8.83
N SER A 41 -8.41 9.04 -8.65
CA SER A 41 -7.44 7.96 -8.48
C SER A 41 -6.84 7.61 -9.84
N GLY A 42 -5.55 7.31 -9.90
CA GLY A 42 -4.84 7.03 -11.15
C GLY A 42 -3.37 6.69 -10.92
N VAL A 43 -2.63 6.49 -12.02
CA VAL A 43 -1.18 6.27 -12.00
C VAL A 43 -0.47 7.62 -12.02
N TYR A 44 0.41 7.85 -11.07
CA TYR A 44 1.19 9.09 -10.94
C TYR A 44 2.67 8.77 -10.69
N THR A 45 3.55 9.65 -11.15
CA THR A 45 4.99 9.55 -10.87
C THR A 45 5.32 10.22 -9.53
N ILE A 46 6.08 9.53 -8.66
CA ILE A 46 6.55 10.02 -7.36
C ILE A 46 8.07 9.88 -7.23
N TYR A 47 8.66 10.67 -6.33
CA TYR A 47 10.09 10.75 -6.07
C TYR A 47 10.36 10.61 -4.56
N PRO A 48 10.24 9.40 -4.00
CA PRO A 48 10.40 9.17 -2.56
C PRO A 48 11.83 9.48 -2.10
N LEU A 49 11.97 10.19 -0.98
CA LEU A 49 13.26 10.49 -0.35
C LEU A 49 13.55 9.51 0.81
N GLY A 50 14.69 8.82 0.74
CA GLY A 50 15.24 8.07 1.89
C GLY A 50 14.76 6.61 2.05
N LYS A 51 15.47 5.87 2.92
CA LYS A 51 15.43 4.40 3.02
C LYS A 51 14.27 3.79 3.82
N THR A 52 13.45 4.56 4.54
CA THR A 52 12.42 3.97 5.41
C THR A 52 11.23 4.92 5.63
N SER A 53 10.09 4.60 5.03
CA SER A 53 8.78 5.01 5.55
C SER A 53 8.17 3.80 6.23
N ALA A 54 7.77 3.93 7.49
CA ALA A 54 6.96 2.89 8.13
C ALA A 54 5.66 2.71 7.32
N VAL A 55 5.35 1.46 6.98
CA VAL A 55 4.24 1.12 6.09
C VAL A 55 3.04 0.65 6.91
N GLN A 56 1.90 1.32 6.78
CA GLN A 56 0.63 0.89 7.38
C GLN A 56 -0.39 0.57 6.28
N VAL A 57 -0.72 -0.72 6.10
CA VAL A 57 -1.50 -1.21 4.95
C VAL A 57 -2.66 -2.14 5.38
N PHE A 58 -3.42 -1.90 6.45
CA PHE A 58 -4.36 -2.96 6.91
C PHE A 58 -5.76 -2.44 7.30
N GLN A 59 -6.09 -1.23 6.87
CA GLN A 59 -7.28 -0.50 7.33
C GLN A 59 -7.87 0.39 6.23
N ARG A 60 -9.21 0.49 6.19
CA ARG A 60 -9.95 1.42 5.34
C ARG A 60 -11.03 2.17 6.15
N ARG A 61 -11.02 3.50 6.10
CA ARG A 61 -12.09 4.40 6.59
C ARG A 61 -12.63 5.24 5.44
N MET A 62 -13.92 5.52 5.46
CA MET A 62 -14.61 6.27 4.40
C MET A 62 -15.70 7.20 4.92
N ASP A 63 -16.50 6.75 5.87
CA ASP A 63 -17.78 7.40 6.22
C ASP A 63 -18.14 7.32 7.72
N GLY A 64 -17.33 6.64 8.54
CA GLY A 64 -17.58 6.49 9.97
C GLY A 64 -18.69 5.49 10.33
N THR A 65 -19.21 4.72 9.37
CA THR A 65 -20.29 3.75 9.60
C THR A 65 -19.85 2.54 10.43
N LEU A 66 -18.55 2.24 10.47
CA LEU A 66 -18.02 1.14 11.27
C LEU A 66 -17.42 1.68 12.57
N ASN A 67 -17.92 1.19 13.71
CA ASN A 67 -17.30 1.45 15.00
C ASN A 67 -15.89 0.80 15.04
N PHE A 68 -14.86 1.55 15.42
CA PHE A 68 -13.50 1.05 15.65
C PHE A 68 -13.16 0.93 17.14
N TYR A 69 -13.97 1.49 18.06
CA TYR A 69 -13.81 1.26 19.48
C TYR A 69 -14.27 -0.17 19.83
N ARG A 70 -13.32 -1.10 19.73
CA ARG A 70 -13.53 -2.54 19.83
C ARG A 70 -12.47 -3.20 20.71
N PRO A 71 -12.80 -4.32 21.38
CA PRO A 71 -11.83 -5.06 22.19
C PRO A 71 -10.72 -5.69 21.34
N TRP A 72 -9.58 -5.97 21.98
CA TRP A 72 -8.36 -6.48 21.34
C TRP A 72 -8.59 -7.71 20.45
N HIS A 73 -9.45 -8.64 20.87
CA HIS A 73 -9.73 -9.85 20.08
C HIS A 73 -10.25 -9.54 18.67
N GLN A 74 -11.03 -8.46 18.49
CA GLN A 74 -11.52 -8.04 17.18
C GLN A 74 -10.41 -7.37 16.37
N TYR A 75 -9.50 -6.64 16.99
CA TYR A 75 -8.31 -6.11 16.30
C TYR A 75 -7.32 -7.20 15.89
N LYS A 76 -7.26 -8.31 16.64
CA LYS A 76 -6.50 -9.48 16.23
C LYS A 76 -7.14 -10.15 15.01
N MET A 77 -8.45 -10.37 15.04
CA MET A 77 -9.20 -11.07 13.99
C MET A 77 -9.52 -10.21 12.75
N GLY A 78 -9.65 -8.90 12.88
CA GLY A 78 -10.25 -8.09 11.82
C GLY A 78 -11.76 -7.96 11.97
N PHE A 79 -12.30 -6.89 11.38
CA PHE A 79 -13.74 -6.56 11.39
C PHE A 79 -14.09 -5.62 10.24
N GLY A 80 -15.37 -5.53 9.90
CA GLY A 80 -15.87 -4.71 8.80
C GLY A 80 -16.04 -5.48 7.48
N ARG A 81 -16.22 -4.73 6.38
CA ARG A 81 -16.50 -5.28 5.05
C ARG A 81 -15.58 -4.65 4.02
N ALA A 82 -15.02 -5.47 3.12
CA ALA A 82 -14.13 -4.98 2.06
C ALA A 82 -14.77 -3.90 1.14
N ALA A 83 -16.10 -3.94 0.98
CA ALA A 83 -16.87 -2.93 0.23
C ALA A 83 -17.09 -1.62 1.02
N GLY A 84 -16.85 -1.63 2.33
CA GLY A 84 -17.05 -0.51 3.26
C GLY A 84 -15.77 -0.19 4.04
N GLU A 85 -15.94 0.23 5.28
CA GLU A 85 -14.82 0.34 6.24
C GLU A 85 -14.41 -1.06 6.75
N TYR A 86 -13.13 -1.25 7.05
CA TYR A 86 -12.63 -2.49 7.63
C TYR A 86 -11.26 -2.34 8.33
N TRP A 87 -10.96 -3.32 9.18
CA TRP A 87 -9.64 -3.67 9.71
C TRP A 87 -9.36 -5.13 9.36
N LEU A 88 -8.23 -5.45 8.73
CA LEU A 88 -7.96 -6.82 8.26
C LEU A 88 -7.43 -7.77 9.35
N GLY A 89 -7.16 -7.28 10.56
CA GLY A 89 -6.57 -8.11 11.61
C GLY A 89 -5.04 -8.19 11.53
N ASP A 90 -4.44 -8.94 12.44
CA ASP A 90 -2.99 -8.96 12.70
C ASP A 90 -2.23 -10.04 11.92
N SER A 91 -2.71 -10.39 10.72
CA SER A 91 -2.08 -11.44 9.90
C SER A 91 -0.65 -11.11 9.46
N MET A 92 -0.23 -9.85 9.50
CA MET A 92 1.14 -9.45 9.14
C MET A 92 2.16 -9.65 10.25
N LYS A 93 1.74 -9.89 11.49
CA LYS A 93 2.66 -10.00 12.62
C LYS A 93 3.74 -11.05 12.43
N VAL A 94 3.37 -12.22 11.90
CA VAL A 94 4.29 -13.34 11.66
C VAL A 94 5.28 -13.07 10.53
N HIS A 95 4.95 -12.12 9.63
CA HIS A 95 5.78 -11.74 8.50
C HIS A 95 6.81 -10.66 8.84
N ASN A 96 6.68 -10.04 10.03
CA ASN A 96 7.59 -8.98 10.44
C ASN A 96 9.03 -9.51 10.60
N LYS A 97 10.00 -8.78 10.05
CA LYS A 97 11.43 -9.13 10.01
C LYS A 97 11.76 -10.42 9.23
N MET A 98 10.78 -11.05 8.57
CA MET A 98 11.05 -12.17 7.68
C MET A 98 11.71 -11.68 6.40
N LYS A 99 12.45 -12.56 5.73
CA LYS A 99 13.01 -12.28 4.42
C LYS A 99 11.99 -12.62 3.34
N PHE A 100 12.08 -11.96 2.20
CA PHE A 100 11.21 -12.25 1.07
C PHE A 100 11.67 -13.55 0.39
N SER A 101 10.77 -14.52 0.25
CA SER A 101 11.02 -15.82 -0.36
C SER A 101 10.22 -15.98 -1.66
N THR A 102 10.82 -16.68 -2.63
CA THR A 102 10.23 -17.03 -3.93
C THR A 102 10.39 -18.54 -4.18
N PHE A 103 9.72 -19.07 -5.22
CA PHE A 103 9.75 -20.50 -5.53
C PHE A 103 11.18 -21.03 -5.80
N ASP A 104 12.09 -20.16 -6.27
CA ASP A 104 13.48 -20.43 -6.61
C ASP A 104 14.48 -19.93 -5.54
N LYS A 105 14.00 -19.24 -4.50
CA LYS A 105 14.84 -18.70 -3.44
C LYS A 105 14.15 -18.82 -2.09
N ASP A 106 14.51 -19.90 -1.39
CA ASP A 106 14.04 -20.16 -0.04
C ASP A 106 14.80 -19.30 0.97
N GLN A 107 14.08 -18.40 1.64
CA GLN A 107 14.58 -17.55 2.70
C GLN A 107 13.63 -17.53 3.91
N ASP A 108 12.71 -18.49 3.97
CA ASP A 108 11.77 -18.62 5.09
C ASP A 108 12.42 -19.40 6.25
N THR A 109 11.65 -19.69 7.30
CA THR A 109 12.18 -20.34 8.52
C THR A 109 11.78 -21.80 8.62
N TRP A 110 11.04 -22.31 7.64
CA TRP A 110 10.57 -23.68 7.63
C TRP A 110 11.57 -24.60 6.92
N SER A 111 11.40 -25.91 7.07
CA SER A 111 12.30 -26.90 6.48
C SER A 111 12.05 -27.16 4.98
N ASP A 112 10.92 -26.67 4.46
CA ASP A 112 10.53 -26.75 3.05
C ASP A 112 10.11 -25.36 2.58
N ASN A 113 10.12 -25.14 1.27
CA ASN A 113 9.92 -23.82 0.69
C ASN A 113 8.42 -23.44 0.69
N CYS A 114 8.05 -22.49 1.55
CA CYS A 114 6.67 -21.99 1.66
C CYS A 114 6.17 -21.36 0.35
N ALA A 115 7.02 -20.63 -0.37
CA ALA A 115 6.68 -19.99 -1.63
C ALA A 115 6.31 -21.01 -2.71
N ARG A 116 7.04 -22.14 -2.75
CA ARG A 116 6.75 -23.26 -3.66
C ARG A 116 5.47 -24.00 -3.24
N ARG A 117 5.27 -24.23 -1.94
CA ARG A 117 4.10 -24.97 -1.43
C ARG A 117 2.79 -24.20 -1.55
N PHE A 118 2.81 -22.89 -1.31
CA PHE A 118 1.61 -22.05 -1.28
C PHE A 118 1.50 -21.10 -2.48
N LEU A 119 2.28 -21.35 -3.53
CA LEU A 119 2.16 -20.74 -4.86
C LEU A 119 2.09 -19.21 -4.81
N GLY A 120 3.03 -18.60 -4.11
CA GLY A 120 3.13 -17.15 -3.96
C GLY A 120 4.55 -16.71 -3.63
N ALA A 121 4.75 -15.40 -3.55
CA ALA A 121 6.00 -14.80 -3.12
C ALA A 121 5.73 -13.78 -2.01
N PHE A 122 6.32 -13.99 -0.84
CA PHE A 122 6.05 -13.13 0.31
C PHE A 122 7.14 -13.23 1.37
N TRP A 123 7.02 -12.41 2.42
CA TRP A 123 7.85 -12.49 3.62
C TRP A 123 7.45 -13.68 4.50
N TYR A 124 7.63 -14.91 4.00
CA TYR A 124 7.18 -16.13 4.67
C TYR A 124 7.98 -16.42 5.96
N GLN A 125 7.30 -16.97 6.97
CA GLN A 125 7.88 -17.52 8.20
C GLN A 125 7.82 -19.05 8.18
N SER A 126 6.77 -19.65 8.76
CA SER A 126 6.52 -21.10 8.76
C SER A 126 5.00 -21.39 8.81
N CYS A 127 4.22 -21.12 7.77
CA CYS A 127 4.57 -20.42 6.53
C CYS A 127 3.99 -19.01 6.49
N HIS A 128 2.67 -18.86 6.65
CA HIS A 128 2.04 -17.54 6.58
C HIS A 128 0.68 -17.45 7.27
N HIS A 129 0.34 -16.23 7.68
CA HIS A 129 -1.04 -15.83 7.96
C HIS A 129 -1.62 -14.91 6.87
N ALA A 130 -0.79 -14.43 5.94
CA ALA A 130 -1.21 -13.68 4.76
C ALA A 130 -0.47 -14.18 3.51
N ASN A 131 -1.19 -14.36 2.41
CA ASN A 131 -0.61 -14.71 1.10
C ASN A 131 -1.18 -13.78 0.02
N PRO A 132 -0.87 -12.47 0.04
CA PRO A 132 -1.48 -11.50 -0.88
C PRO A 132 -1.08 -11.71 -2.35
N ASN A 133 0.07 -12.37 -2.58
CA ASN A 133 0.60 -12.71 -3.89
C ASN A 133 0.36 -14.19 -4.25
N GLY A 134 -0.56 -14.86 -3.57
CA GLY A 134 -0.97 -16.24 -3.87
C GLY A 134 -1.82 -16.33 -5.13
N VAL A 135 -2.25 -17.55 -5.45
CA VAL A 135 -3.09 -17.83 -6.63
C VAL A 135 -4.42 -17.10 -6.50
N TYR A 136 -4.88 -16.48 -7.57
CA TYR A 136 -6.16 -15.79 -7.60
C TYR A 136 -7.33 -16.76 -7.70
N LEU A 137 -7.68 -17.36 -6.56
CA LEU A 137 -8.84 -18.23 -6.41
C LEU A 137 -10.07 -17.39 -6.03
N TRP A 138 -11.26 -17.78 -6.46
CA TRP A 138 -12.48 -16.98 -6.24
C TRP A 138 -13.35 -17.55 -5.11
N GLY A 139 -13.19 -17.00 -3.91
CA GLY A 139 -14.07 -17.31 -2.78
C GLY A 139 -13.64 -18.54 -1.97
N ALA A 140 -14.63 -19.23 -1.41
CA ALA A 140 -14.40 -20.40 -0.56
C ALA A 140 -14.21 -21.64 -1.42
N GLU A 141 -13.02 -22.23 -1.37
CA GLU A 141 -12.73 -23.49 -2.03
C GLU A 141 -11.87 -24.37 -1.12
N ASN A 142 -12.30 -25.62 -0.91
CA ASN A 142 -11.63 -26.55 0.01
C ASN A 142 -10.53 -27.37 -0.67
N LYS A 143 -10.37 -27.28 -2.00
CA LYS A 143 -9.39 -28.06 -2.77
C LYS A 143 -7.97 -27.53 -2.66
N HIS A 144 -7.82 -26.22 -2.43
CA HIS A 144 -6.54 -25.52 -2.47
C HIS A 144 -6.29 -24.81 -1.14
N HIS A 145 -5.87 -25.59 -0.14
CA HIS A 145 -5.62 -25.06 1.20
C HIS A 145 -4.49 -24.03 1.17
N ALA A 146 -4.78 -22.81 1.62
CA ALA A 146 -3.80 -21.75 1.85
C ALA A 146 -2.98 -21.27 0.63
N MET A 147 -3.34 -21.68 -0.59
CA MET A 147 -2.66 -21.26 -1.84
C MET A 147 -3.22 -19.94 -2.41
N GLY A 148 -4.42 -19.54 -1.99
CA GLY A 148 -5.14 -18.40 -2.54
C GLY A 148 -4.64 -17.03 -2.07
N VAL A 149 -5.25 -15.95 -2.60
CA VAL A 149 -5.09 -14.60 -2.06
C VAL A 149 -5.80 -14.51 -0.72
N LEU A 150 -5.09 -14.75 0.38
CA LEU A 150 -5.72 -14.95 1.70
C LEU A 150 -5.25 -14.00 2.79
N TRP A 151 -6.14 -13.87 3.78
CA TRP A 151 -5.88 -13.16 5.02
C TRP A 151 -6.49 -13.93 6.19
N TYR A 152 -5.65 -14.66 6.93
CA TYR A 152 -6.06 -15.67 7.90
C TYR A 152 -7.03 -15.13 8.94
N HIS A 153 -6.68 -14.03 9.60
CA HIS A 153 -7.51 -13.47 10.66
C HIS A 153 -8.90 -13.05 10.13
N TYR A 154 -9.01 -12.59 8.88
CA TYR A 154 -10.27 -12.11 8.32
C TYR A 154 -11.18 -13.24 7.79
N LYS A 155 -10.65 -14.19 7.01
CA LYS A 155 -11.46 -15.24 6.35
C LYS A 155 -10.87 -16.66 6.44
N GLY A 156 -9.79 -16.85 7.17
CA GLY A 156 -9.11 -18.14 7.33
C GLY A 156 -8.29 -18.54 6.11
N HIS A 157 -7.85 -19.80 6.09
CA HIS A 157 -7.02 -20.38 5.02
C HIS A 157 -7.79 -20.94 3.83
N ASN A 158 -9.10 -21.16 3.98
CA ASN A 158 -9.95 -21.80 2.96
C ASN A 158 -10.78 -20.78 2.17
N TYR A 159 -10.36 -19.51 2.19
CA TYR A 159 -11.05 -18.44 1.49
C TYR A 159 -10.04 -17.53 0.78
N SER A 160 -10.21 -17.39 -0.53
CA SER A 160 -9.45 -16.45 -1.33
C SER A 160 -10.27 -15.17 -1.58
N LEU A 161 -9.65 -14.04 -1.26
CA LEU A 161 -10.23 -12.72 -1.37
C LEU A 161 -10.42 -12.33 -2.84
N LYS A 162 -11.61 -11.82 -3.15
CA LYS A 162 -11.93 -11.28 -4.48
C LYS A 162 -11.16 -10.01 -4.84
N SER A 163 -10.54 -9.35 -3.87
CA SER A 163 -9.66 -8.23 -4.10
C SER A 163 -8.79 -7.99 -2.87
N ILE A 164 -7.55 -7.61 -3.13
CA ILE A 164 -6.63 -7.11 -2.12
C ILE A 164 -5.88 -5.93 -2.72
N SER A 165 -5.67 -4.89 -1.91
CA SER A 165 -4.84 -3.77 -2.31
C SER A 165 -3.94 -3.40 -1.16
N MET A 166 -2.64 -3.35 -1.41
CA MET A 166 -1.67 -2.88 -0.44
C MET A 166 -1.36 -1.39 -0.69
N LYS A 167 -1.66 -0.51 0.28
CA LYS A 167 -1.51 0.95 0.16
C LYS A 167 -0.66 1.50 1.29
N ILE A 168 0.43 2.18 0.94
CA ILE A 168 1.37 2.76 1.91
C ILE A 168 1.11 4.27 2.07
N ARG A 169 1.32 4.79 3.28
CA ARG A 169 1.37 6.23 3.54
C ARG A 169 2.46 6.48 4.60
N PRO A 170 3.33 7.49 4.43
CA PRO A 170 4.26 7.88 5.48
C PRO A 170 3.55 8.24 6.78
N VAL A 171 4.09 7.76 7.90
CA VAL A 171 3.67 8.19 9.24
C VAL A 171 4.44 9.47 9.55
N LYS A 172 3.73 10.54 9.93
CA LYS A 172 4.33 11.81 10.37
C LYS A 172 4.80 11.71 11.81
#